data_AF-A0A397STB2-F1
#
_entry.id   AF-A0A397STB2-F1
#
_cell.length_a   1.000
_cell.length_b   1.000
_cell.length_c   1.000
_cell.angle_alpha   90.00
_cell.angle_beta   90.00
_cell.angle_gamma   90.00
#
_symmetry.space_group_name_H-M   'P 1'
#
loop_
_entity.id
_entity.type
_entity.pdbx_description
1 polymer ?
#
loop_
_entity_poly.entity_id
_entity_poly.type
_entity_poly.pdbx_seq_one_letter_code
_entity_poly.pdbx_strand_id
1 'polypeptide(L)' 'RPPNAFFLFRNALNSHLAARNLKVPQISMAAGELWSAASEDIKSQYTKLQEIAKVLHLEMHPGYVYRP' A
#
# COMPACT_ATOMS: atom_id res chain seq x y z
N ARG A 1 -7.49 -2.12 10.07
CA ARG A 1 -6.00 -2.12 10.12
C ARG A 1 -5.48 -1.10 9.13
N PRO A 2 -4.46 -0.30 9.49
CA PRO A 2 -3.83 0.61 8.56
C PRO A 2 -3.17 -0.18 7.40
N PRO A 3 -3.13 0.36 6.18
CA PRO A 3 -2.46 -0.29 5.06
C PRO A 3 -0.95 -0.36 5.29
N ASN A 4 -0.32 -1.46 4.88
CA ASN A 4 1.14 -1.57 4.88
C ASN A 4 1.74 -0.91 3.63
N ALA A 5 3.08 -0.79 3.60
CA ALA A 5 3.82 -0.16 2.51
C ALA A 5 3.47 -0.75 1.12
N PHE A 6 3.37 -2.07 1.02
CA PHE A 6 3.00 -2.75 -0.23
C PHE A 6 1.57 -2.43 -0.67
N PHE A 7 0.60 -2.40 0.25
CA PHE A 7 -0.78 -2.04 -0.08
C PHE A 7 -0.90 -0.58 -0.53
N LEU A 8 -0.12 0.33 0.07
CA LEU A 8 -0.04 1.72 -0.38
C LEU A 8 0.53 1.82 -1.81
N PHE A 9 1.62 1.10 -2.08
CA PHE A 9 2.21 1.02 -3.42
C PHE A 9 1.23 0.44 -4.45
N ARG A 10 0.59 -0.68 -4.13
CA ARG A 10 -0.40 -1.32 -5.01
C ARG A 10 -1.58 -0.40 -5.29
N ASN A 11 -2.05 0.34 -4.29
CA ASN A 11 -3.14 1.31 -4.49
C ASN A 11 -2.71 2.44 -5.42
N ALA A 12 -1.50 2.97 -5.27
CA ALA A 12 -0.95 3.97 -6.18
C ALA A 12 -0.86 3.43 -7.61
N LEU A 13 -0.37 2.19 -7.78
CA LEU A 13 -0.30 1.52 -9.08
C LEU A 13 -1.70 1.32 -9.69
N ASN A 14 -2.67 0.88 -8.89
CA ASN A 14 -4.06 0.71 -9.33
C ASN A 14 -4.65 2.03 -9.82
N SER A 15 -4.42 3.14 -9.11
CA SER A 15 -4.84 4.48 -9.54
C SER A 15 -4.17 4.91 -10.83
N HIS A 16 -2.85 4.66 -10.97
CA HIS A 16 -2.11 4.98 -12.19
C HIS A 16 -2.59 4.17 -13.41
N LEU A 17 -3.05 2.94 -13.18
CA LEU A 17 -3.54 2.03 -14.22
C LEU A 17 -5.07 2.03 -14.37
N ALA A 18 -5.79 2.93 -13.69
CA ALA A 18 -7.25 2.95 -13.69
C ALA A 18 -7.84 3.06 -15.11
N ALA A 19 -7.18 3.82 -16.00
CA ALA A 19 -7.59 3.99 -17.39
C ALA A 19 -7.34 2.75 -18.28
N ARG A 20 -6.60 1.74 -17.80
CA ARG A 20 -6.19 0.57 -18.59
C ARG A 20 -7.18 -0.60 -18.52
N ASN A 21 -8.30 -0.45 -17.80
CA ASN A 21 -9.35 -1.46 -17.62
C ASN A 21 -8.79 -2.86 -17.23
N LEU A 22 -7.71 -2.89 -16.45
CA LEU A 22 -7.06 -4.12 -16.02
C LEU A 22 -7.86 -4.77 -14.88
N LYS A 23 -7.92 -6.10 -14.88
CA LYS A 23 -8.57 -6.84 -13.79
C LYS A 23 -7.70 -6.79 -12.54
N VAL A 24 -8.34 -6.78 -11.37
CA VAL A 24 -7.69 -6.76 -10.05
C VAL A 24 -6.57 -7.81 -9.90
N PRO A 25 -6.71 -9.07 -10.37
CA PRO A 25 -5.61 -10.05 -10.29
C PRO A 25 -4.37 -9.64 -11.09
N GLN A 26 -4.54 -9.02 -12.26
CA GLN A 26 -3.43 -8.58 -13.11
C GLN A 26 -2.63 -7.46 -12.43
N ILE A 27 -3.34 -6.50 -11.83
CA ILE A 27 -2.71 -5.41 -11.05
C ILE A 27 -2.00 -5.98 -9.83
N SER A 28 -2.56 -7.00 -9.18
CA SER A 28 -1.94 -7.64 -8.00
C SER A 28 -0.63 -8.35 -8.34
N MET A 29 -0.61 -9.11 -9.45
CA MET A 29 0.59 -9.79 -9.92
C MET A 29 1.67 -8.77 -10.30
N ALA A 30 1.32 -7.77 -11.12
CA ALA A 30 2.24 -6.71 -11.51
C ALA A 30 2.79 -5.93 -10.30
N ALA A 31 1.94 -5.63 -9.31
CA ALA A 31 2.39 -4.97 -8.09
C ALA A 31 3.41 -5.81 -7.32
N GLY A 32 3.21 -7.13 -7.23
CA GLY A 32 4.15 -8.03 -6.54
C GLY A 32 5.51 -8.07 -7.21
N GLU A 33 5.55 -8.16 -8.54
CA GLU A 33 6.77 -8.14 -9.34
C GLU A 33 7.51 -6.81 -9.21
N LEU A 34 6.80 -5.69 -9.43
CA LEU A 34 7.37 -4.35 -9.34
C LEU A 34 7.86 -4.03 -7.93
N TRP A 35 7.14 -4.44 -6.88
CA TRP A 35 7.57 -4.23 -5.50
C TRP A 35 8.82 -5.04 -5.16
N SER A 36 8.91 -6.28 -5.65
CA SER A 36 10.10 -7.12 -5.44
C SER A 36 11.33 -6.49 -6.09
N ALA A 37 11.17 -5.97 -7.31
CA ALA A 37 12.21 -5.29 -8.08
C ALA A 37 12.46 -3.82 -7.67
N ALA A 38 11.62 -3.23 -6.82
CA ALA A 38 11.75 -1.83 -6.42
C ALA A 38 13.04 -1.60 -5.61
N SER A 39 13.66 -0.43 -5.81
CA SER A 39 14.82 -0.01 -5.03
C SER A 39 14.46 0.21 -3.56
N GLU A 40 15.48 0.19 -2.72
CA GLU A 40 15.31 0.44 -1.28
C GLU A 40 14.75 1.84 -1.01
N ASP A 41 15.09 2.83 -1.83
CA ASP A 41 14.53 4.18 -1.72
C ASP A 41 13.01 4.19 -1.88
N ILE A 42 12.49 3.48 -2.88
CA ILE A 42 11.03 3.36 -3.08
C ILE A 42 10.40 2.64 -1.89
N LYS A 43 10.98 1.52 -1.45
CA LYS A 43 10.46 0.77 -0.30
C LYS A 43 10.48 1.61 0.98
N SER A 44 11.51 2.42 1.18
CA SER A 44 11.65 3.36 2.28
C SER A 44 10.60 4.46 2.23
N GLN A 45 10.34 5.06 1.06
CA GLN A 45 9.28 6.06 0.89
C GLN A 45 7.91 5.50 1.30
N TYR A 46 7.54 4.32 0.81
CA TYR A 46 6.27 3.69 1.17
C TYR A 46 6.22 3.21 2.63
N THR A 47 7.36 2.89 3.22
CA THR A 47 7.47 2.59 4.66
C THR A 47 7.19 3.84 5.50
N LYS A 48 7.72 5.01 5.12
CA LYS A 48 7.38 6.28 5.78
C LYS A 48 5.88 6.59 5.68
N LEU A 49 5.28 6.36 4.51
CA LEU A 49 3.83 6.52 4.32
C LEU A 49 3.02 5.54 5.17
N GLN A 50 3.47 4.31 5.34
CA GLN A 50 2.85 3.34 6.25
C GLN A 50 2.85 3.85 7.69
N GLU A 51 3.97 4.40 8.17
CA GLU A 51 4.04 4.93 9.55
C GLU A 51 3.07 6.10 9.74
N ILE A 52 2.98 7.01 8.76
CA ILE A 52 1.96 8.08 8.78
C ILE A 52 0.55 7.47 8.82
N ALA A 53 0.27 6.48 7.98
CA ALA A 53 -1.05 5.83 7.95
C ALA A 53 -1.40 5.12 9.27
N LYS A 54 -0.41 4.55 9.98
CA LYS A 54 -0.61 3.97 11.31
C LYS A 54 -0.98 5.05 12.33
N VAL A 55 -0.24 6.16 12.36
CA VAL A 55 -0.50 7.27 13.28
C VAL A 55 -1.90 7.83 13.05
N LEU A 56 -2.24 8.17 11.80
CA LEU A 56 -3.57 8.67 11.44
C LEU A 56 -4.69 7.67 11.82
N HIS A 57 -4.46 6.37 11.62
CA HIS A 57 -5.45 5.37 12.00
C HIS A 57 -5.66 5.30 13.52
N LEU A 58 -4.61 5.44 14.32
CA LEU A 58 -4.72 5.46 15.78
C LEU A 58 -5.40 6.73 16.28
N GLU A 59 -5.14 7.88 15.66
CA GLU A 59 -5.81 9.15 15.98
C GLU A 59 -7.31 9.10 15.64
N MET A 60 -7.67 8.55 14.48
CA MET A 60 -9.07 8.40 14.07
C MET A 60 -9.81 7.30 14.83
N HIS A 61 -9.08 6.30 15.34
CA HIS A 61 -9.64 5.15 16.05
C HIS A 61 -8.90 4.93 17.38
N PRO A 62 -9.09 5.82 18.37
CA PRO A 62 -8.47 5.68 19.67
C PRO A 62 -8.93 4.37 20.32
N GLY A 63 -7.98 3.58 20.83
CA GLY A 63 -8.26 2.26 21.41
C GLY A 63 -8.45 1.13 20.39
N TYR A 64 -8.13 1.35 19.11
CA TYR A 64 -8.16 0.28 18.10
C TYR A 64 -7.24 -0.88 18.46
N VAL A 65 -7.80 -2.09 18.51
CA VAL A 65 -7.07 -3.35 18.65
C VAL A 65 -7.49 -4.27 17.51
N TYR A 66 -6.51 -4.75 16.74
CA TYR A 66 -6.77 -5.70 15.65
C TYR A 66 -7.25 -7.05 16.22
N ARG A 67 -8.39 -7.53 15.72
CA ARG A 67 -8.91 -8.88 16.01
C ARG A 67 -9.06 -9.62 14.66
N PRO A 68 -8.27 -10.68 14.43
CA PRO A 68 -8.29 -11.45 13.18
C PRO A 68 -9.57 -12.29 13.02
#